data_AF-A0A4T4XEG2-F1
#
_entry.id   AF-A0A4T4XEG2-F1
#
_cell.length_a   1.000
_cell.length_b   1.000
_cell.length_c   1.000
_cell.angle_alpha   90.00
_cell.angle_beta   90.00
_cell.angle_gamma   90.00
#
_symmetry.space_group_name_H-M   'P 1'
#
loop_
_entity.id
_entity.type
_entity.pdbx_description
1 polymer ?
#
loop_
_entity_poly.entity_id
_entity_poly.type
_entity_poly.pdbx_seq_one_letter_code
_entity_poly.pdbx_strand_id
1 'polypeptide(L)'
;MSKIHQLKIAPEHFNAVISREKCAEFRLNDRDYSSGDILGLHEWEPVNGYTGKRVSVRVTNVTDLAEWAENYVMLSFQLMMPDVQCGISLMNWKELSEKGLVFRIKREILHPLGLAIGYETLNGVSGGAYVADDGVWQYSDKMVAYAKKNGWLKLVICE
;
A
#
# COMPACT_ATOMS: atom_id res chain seq x y z
N MET A 1 10.59 -8.12 -6.16
CA MET A 1 9.32 -7.48 -5.76
C MET A 1 9.16 -7.68 -4.26
N SER A 2 8.75 -6.65 -3.52
CA SER A 2 8.40 -6.78 -2.10
C SER A 2 7.13 -7.62 -1.95
N LYS A 3 7.13 -8.61 -1.05
CA LYS A 3 5.98 -9.46 -0.75
C LYS A 3 5.16 -8.83 0.38
N ILE A 4 3.88 -9.22 0.46
CA ILE A 4 2.99 -8.85 1.57
C ILE A 4 2.66 -10.11 2.36
N HIS A 5 2.99 -10.12 3.65
CA HIS A 5 2.78 -11.25 4.56
C HIS A 5 1.72 -10.90 5.60
N GLN A 6 0.63 -11.66 5.68
CA GLN A 6 -0.42 -11.45 6.68
C GLN A 6 -0.14 -12.32 7.91
N LEU A 7 0.09 -11.69 9.05
CA LEU A 7 0.54 -12.33 10.28
C LEU A 7 -0.33 -11.94 11.46
N LYS A 8 -0.54 -12.88 12.40
CA LYS A 8 -1.17 -12.60 13.69
C LYS A 8 -0.22 -11.87 14.62
N ILE A 9 -0.75 -11.02 15.47
CA ILE A 9 -0.04 -10.37 16.57
C ILE A 9 -0.97 -10.26 17.80
N ALA A 10 -0.44 -10.48 19.00
CA ALA A 10 -1.22 -10.34 20.22
C ALA A 10 -1.53 -8.85 20.51
N PRO A 11 -2.64 -8.52 21.21
CA PRO A 11 -3.03 -7.13 21.49
C PRO A 11 -1.93 -6.28 22.15
N GLU A 12 -1.15 -6.85 23.08
CA GLU A 12 -0.07 -6.11 23.76
C GLU A 12 1.02 -5.67 22.76
N HIS A 13 1.43 -6.55 21.86
CA HIS A 13 2.45 -6.27 20.86
C HIS A 13 1.92 -5.39 19.74
N PHE A 14 0.64 -5.53 19.40
CA PHE A 14 -0.06 -4.67 18.44
C PHE A 14 -0.05 -3.22 18.92
N ASN A 15 -0.41 -2.97 20.18
CA ASN A 15 -0.38 -1.64 20.77
C ASN A 15 1.04 -1.07 20.82
N ALA A 16 2.04 -1.89 21.17
CA ALA A 16 3.45 -1.48 21.18
C ALA A 16 3.98 -1.12 19.77
N VAL A 17 3.47 -1.77 18.72
CA VAL A 17 3.79 -1.42 17.32
C VAL A 17 3.17 -0.07 16.96
N ILE A 18 1.90 0.16 17.31
CA ILE A 18 1.20 1.44 17.04
C ILE A 18 1.83 2.61 17.80
N SER A 19 2.22 2.40 19.06
CA SER A 19 2.93 3.40 19.88
C SER A 19 4.37 3.66 19.40
N ARG A 20 4.86 2.85 18.44
CA ARG A 20 6.25 2.85 17.92
C ARG A 20 7.31 2.44 18.94
N GLU A 21 6.91 1.82 20.05
CA GLU A 21 7.83 1.28 21.05
C GLU A 21 8.45 -0.05 20.58
N LYS A 22 7.70 -0.83 19.81
CA LYS A 22 8.15 -2.10 19.23
C LYS A 22 8.43 -1.94 17.74
N CYS A 23 9.70 -2.12 17.37
CA CYS A 23 10.21 -1.99 15.99
C CYS A 23 10.77 -3.30 15.41
N ALA A 24 10.58 -4.43 16.10
CA ALA A 24 11.09 -5.73 15.63
C ALA A 24 10.20 -6.92 16.02
N GLU A 25 10.22 -7.99 15.23
CA GLU A 25 9.45 -9.24 15.39
C GLU A 25 10.36 -10.46 15.22
N PHE A 26 10.32 -11.38 16.18
CA PHE A 26 10.97 -12.68 16.08
C PHE A 26 10.02 -13.68 15.41
N ARG A 27 10.45 -14.32 14.32
CA ARG A 27 9.60 -15.20 13.51
C ARG A 27 10.35 -16.39 12.98
N LEU A 28 9.65 -17.52 12.85
CA LEU A 28 10.08 -18.63 12.00
C LEU A 28 10.14 -18.12 10.55
N ASN A 29 11.23 -18.39 9.84
CA ASN A 29 11.43 -17.97 8.45
C ASN A 29 10.79 -18.95 7.46
N ASP A 30 9.50 -19.24 7.63
CA ASP A 30 8.68 -20.12 6.78
C ASP A 30 8.15 -19.44 5.49
N ARG A 31 8.55 -18.19 5.25
CA ARG A 31 8.02 -17.32 4.16
C ARG A 31 9.12 -16.65 3.33
N ASP A 32 10.39 -16.95 3.61
CA ASP A 32 11.57 -16.31 3.01
C ASP A 32 11.47 -14.78 3.07
N TYR A 33 11.37 -14.23 4.29
CA TYR A 33 11.24 -12.78 4.50
C TYR A 33 12.45 -12.04 3.94
N SER A 34 12.22 -10.88 3.35
CA SER A 34 13.26 -10.03 2.78
C SER A 34 13.10 -8.57 3.20
N SER A 35 14.20 -7.82 3.21
CA SER A 35 14.12 -6.37 3.38
C SER A 35 13.25 -5.75 2.27
N GLY A 36 12.38 -4.81 2.65
CA GLY A 36 11.38 -4.21 1.79
C GLY A 36 10.02 -4.91 1.79
N ASP A 37 9.90 -6.13 2.33
CA ASP A 37 8.60 -6.80 2.50
C ASP A 37 7.68 -6.01 3.42
N ILE A 38 6.37 -6.22 3.26
CA ILE A 38 5.34 -5.64 4.12
C ILE A 38 4.76 -6.73 5.00
N LEU A 39 4.71 -6.49 6.31
CA LEU A 39 3.98 -7.33 7.24
C LEU A 39 2.65 -6.63 7.56
N GLY A 40 1.54 -7.27 7.19
CA GLY A 40 0.22 -6.93 7.72
C GLY A 40 0.03 -7.65 9.03
N LEU A 41 0.09 -6.92 10.13
CA LEU A 41 -0.06 -7.44 11.48
C LEU A 41 -1.53 -7.29 11.91
N HIS A 42 -2.22 -8.41 12.07
CA HIS A 42 -3.63 -8.48 12.46
C HIS A 42 -3.72 -8.85 13.94
N GLU A 43 -4.36 -7.98 14.72
CA GLU A 43 -4.60 -8.24 16.13
C GLU A 43 -5.47 -9.50 16.28
N TRP A 44 -4.98 -10.46 17.05
CA TRP A 44 -5.60 -11.76 17.25
C TRP A 44 -5.50 -12.19 18.71
N GLU A 45 -6.63 -12.63 19.27
CA GLU A 45 -6.75 -13.15 20.62
C GLU A 45 -7.04 -14.66 20.59
N PRO A 46 -6.49 -15.46 21.52
CA PRO A 46 -6.72 -16.90 21.57
C PRO A 46 -8.19 -17.31 21.67
N VAL A 47 -8.98 -16.53 22.41
CA VAL A 47 -10.39 -16.83 22.70
C VAL A 47 -11.33 -16.22 21.66
N ASN A 48 -11.16 -14.94 21.35
CA ASN A 48 -12.09 -14.18 20.50
C ASN A 48 -11.70 -14.16 19.02
N GLY A 49 -10.50 -14.65 18.68
CA GLY A 49 -10.00 -14.64 17.32
C GLY A 49 -9.54 -13.26 16.86
N TYR A 50 -9.76 -12.93 15.59
CA TYR A 50 -9.38 -11.63 15.03
C TYR A 50 -10.31 -10.53 15.54
N THR A 51 -9.73 -9.45 16.07
CA THR A 51 -10.51 -8.30 16.56
C THR A 51 -10.93 -7.34 15.44
N GLY A 52 -10.31 -7.49 14.25
CA GLY A 52 -10.46 -6.60 13.10
C GLY A 52 -9.45 -5.45 13.05
N LYS A 53 -8.67 -5.23 14.11
CA LYS A 53 -7.58 -4.25 14.07
C LYS A 53 -6.39 -4.79 13.29
N ARG A 54 -5.78 -3.93 12.49
CA ARG A 54 -4.62 -4.25 11.67
C ARG A 54 -3.67 -3.08 11.57
N VAL A 55 -2.40 -3.37 11.32
CA VAL A 55 -1.37 -2.37 11.04
C VAL A 55 -0.38 -2.93 10.04
N SER A 56 0.13 -2.07 9.16
CA SER A 56 1.17 -2.47 8.21
C SER A 56 2.53 -1.94 8.64
N VAL A 57 3.54 -2.77 8.55
CA VAL A 57 4.94 -2.38 8.79
C VAL A 57 5.80 -2.81 7.60
N ARG A 58 6.84 -2.05 7.28
CA ARG A 58 7.81 -2.40 6.25
C ARG A 58 9.04 -2.99 6.91
N VAL A 59 9.44 -4.20 6.52
CA VAL A 59 10.69 -4.82 6.95
C VAL A 59 11.85 -3.99 6.44
N THR A 60 12.69 -3.50 7.36
CA THR A 60 13.90 -2.73 7.05
C THR A 60 15.13 -3.62 7.06
N ASN A 61 15.15 -4.65 7.90
CA ASN A 61 16.23 -5.62 7.98
C ASN A 61 15.72 -6.99 8.41
N VAL A 62 16.38 -8.04 7.91
CA VAL A 62 16.20 -9.42 8.32
C VAL A 62 17.53 -9.88 8.91
N THR A 63 17.54 -10.18 10.20
CA THR A 63 18.70 -10.76 10.88
C THR A 63 18.47 -12.26 11.02
N ASP A 64 19.37 -13.07 10.46
CA ASP A 64 19.37 -14.52 10.65
C ASP A 64 19.74 -14.85 12.10
N LEU A 65 18.97 -15.74 12.73
CA LEU A 65 19.18 -16.19 14.10
C LEU A 65 19.52 -17.68 14.17
N ALA A 66 19.89 -18.33 13.05
CA ALA A 66 20.19 -19.76 12.98
C ALA A 66 21.19 -20.24 14.04
N GLU A 67 22.12 -19.39 14.49
CA GLU A 67 23.06 -19.71 15.57
C GLU A 67 22.39 -19.96 16.93
N TRP A 68 21.23 -19.34 17.20
CA TRP A 68 20.50 -19.46 18.47
C TRP A 68 19.18 -20.23 18.34
N ALA A 69 18.52 -20.12 17.19
CA ALA A 69 17.24 -20.74 16.90
C ALA A 69 17.20 -21.07 15.40
N GLU A 70 17.31 -22.34 15.07
CA GLU A 70 17.34 -22.83 13.69
C GLU A 70 16.10 -22.35 12.92
N ASN A 71 16.32 -21.77 11.74
CA ASN A 71 15.29 -21.24 10.85
C ASN A 71 14.45 -20.07 11.44
N TYR A 72 14.94 -19.36 12.45
CA TYR A 72 14.32 -18.13 12.94
C TYR A 72 15.05 -16.87 12.46
N VAL A 73 14.30 -15.78 12.35
CA VAL A 73 14.79 -14.46 11.99
C VAL A 73 14.25 -13.39 12.94
N MET A 74 15.04 -12.35 13.15
CA MET A 74 14.54 -11.08 13.68
C MET A 74 14.24 -10.15 12.51
N LEU A 75 13.00 -9.72 12.39
CA LEU A 75 12.54 -8.75 11.40
C LEU A 75 12.50 -7.38 12.06
N SER A 76 13.47 -6.53 11.75
CA SER A 76 13.35 -5.10 12.05
C SER A 76 12.41 -4.46 11.05
N PHE A 77 11.56 -3.55 11.51
CA PHE A 77 10.60 -2.88 10.65
C PHE A 77 10.34 -1.44 11.04
N GLN A 78 9.78 -0.70 10.09
CA GLN A 78 9.25 0.64 10.30
C GLN A 78 7.74 0.60 10.19
N LEU A 79 7.06 1.22 11.16
CA LEU A 79 5.63 1.46 11.10
C LEU A 79 5.30 2.28 9.86
N MET A 80 4.56 1.68 8.93
CA MET A 80 3.93 2.42 7.84
C MET A 80 2.75 3.17 8.44
N MET A 81 2.36 4.34 7.88
CA MET A 81 1.27 5.16 8.44
C MET A 81 0.15 4.26 8.97
N PRO A 82 -0.07 4.25 10.29
CA PRO A 82 -0.83 3.18 10.88
C PRO A 82 -2.28 3.28 10.41
N ASP A 83 -2.90 2.13 10.14
CA ASP A 83 -4.34 1.96 9.91
C ASP A 83 -5.13 2.28 11.21
N VAL A 84 -4.68 3.24 12.05
CA VAL A 84 -5.40 3.66 13.26
C VAL A 84 -6.67 4.36 12.82
N GLN A 85 -7.73 3.59 12.71
CA GLN A 85 -9.10 3.95 13.06
C GLN A 85 -9.52 5.40 12.75
N CYS A 86 -9.16 5.94 11.59
CA CYS A 86 -9.78 7.16 11.06
C CYS A 86 -11.13 6.86 10.38
N GLY A 87 -11.66 5.62 10.49
CA GLY A 87 -12.76 5.17 9.64
C GLY A 87 -12.39 5.15 8.15
N ILE A 88 -11.08 5.21 7.82
CA ILE A 88 -10.58 5.22 6.45
C ILE A 88 -10.29 3.76 6.08
N SER A 89 -11.06 3.23 5.15
CA SER A 89 -10.71 2.00 4.46
C SER A 89 -9.57 2.29 3.47
N LEU A 90 -8.51 1.48 3.50
CA LEU A 90 -7.46 1.53 2.48
C LEU A 90 -8.07 1.13 1.14
N MET A 91 -8.11 2.08 0.20
CA MET A 91 -8.48 1.83 -1.18
C MET A 91 -7.22 1.66 -2.02
N ASN A 92 -7.04 0.49 -2.61
CA ASN A 92 -5.89 0.22 -3.46
C ASN A 92 -6.02 0.94 -4.82
N TRP A 93 -4.93 0.96 -5.60
CA TRP A 93 -4.89 1.66 -6.88
C TRP A 93 -5.91 1.15 -7.91
N LYS A 94 -6.26 -0.14 -7.88
CA LYS A 94 -7.28 -0.71 -8.77
C LYS A 94 -8.65 -0.16 -8.41
N GLU A 95 -9.01 -0.19 -7.12
CA GLU A 95 -10.27 0.36 -6.63
C GLU A 95 -10.38 1.88 -6.88
N LEU A 96 -9.28 2.63 -6.73
CA LEU A 96 -9.22 4.06 -7.10
C LEU A 96 -9.43 4.27 -8.60
N SER A 97 -8.84 3.39 -9.44
CA SER A 97 -8.96 3.46 -10.89
C SER A 97 -10.37 3.15 -11.36
N GLU A 98 -11.03 2.15 -10.78
CA GLU A 98 -12.42 1.79 -11.07
C GLU A 98 -13.39 2.93 -10.74
N LYS A 99 -13.06 3.75 -9.73
CA LYS A 99 -13.80 4.98 -9.40
C LYS A 99 -13.41 6.20 -10.25
N GLY A 100 -12.52 6.03 -11.23
CA GLY A 100 -12.04 7.11 -12.10
C GLY A 100 -11.11 8.11 -11.42
N LEU A 101 -10.71 7.90 -10.17
CA LEU A 101 -9.92 8.84 -9.39
C LEU A 101 -8.49 8.96 -9.93
N VAL A 102 -7.89 7.83 -10.32
CA VAL A 102 -6.55 7.82 -10.93
C VAL A 102 -6.54 8.62 -12.24
N PHE A 103 -7.57 8.46 -13.07
CA PHE A 103 -7.73 9.22 -14.31
C PHE A 103 -7.80 10.73 -14.02
N ARG A 104 -8.60 11.13 -13.03
CA ARG A 104 -8.76 12.54 -12.66
C ARG A 104 -7.48 13.15 -12.10
N ILE A 105 -6.81 12.47 -11.16
CA ILE A 105 -5.53 12.94 -10.60
C ILE A 105 -4.51 13.15 -11.72
N LYS A 106 -4.38 12.19 -12.62
CA LYS A 106 -3.51 12.29 -13.79
C LYS A 106 -3.87 13.50 -14.64
N ARG A 107 -5.13 13.60 -15.09
CA ARG A 107 -5.59 14.65 -16.01
C ARG A 107 -5.57 16.05 -15.41
N GLU A 108 -6.04 16.20 -14.18
CA GLU A 108 -6.32 17.50 -13.56
C GLU A 108 -5.07 18.07 -12.86
N ILE A 109 -4.19 17.22 -12.35
CA ILE A 109 -3.04 17.65 -11.53
C ILE A 109 -1.70 17.36 -12.23
N LEU A 110 -1.48 16.14 -12.70
CA LEU A 110 -0.14 15.72 -13.13
C LEU A 110 0.16 16.12 -14.57
N HIS A 111 -0.78 15.91 -15.47
CA HIS A 111 -0.65 16.21 -16.90
C HIS A 111 -0.31 17.68 -17.20
N PRO A 112 -0.92 18.68 -16.52
CA PRO A 112 -0.52 20.08 -16.65
C PRO A 112 0.90 20.38 -16.18
N LEU A 113 1.48 19.51 -15.35
CA LEU A 113 2.86 19.60 -14.88
C LEU A 113 3.82 18.75 -15.75
N GLY A 114 3.34 18.17 -16.85
CA GLY A 114 4.11 17.26 -17.69
C GLY A 114 4.38 15.90 -17.04
N LEU A 115 3.65 15.53 -15.99
CA LEU A 115 3.84 14.27 -15.26
C LEU A 115 2.74 13.26 -15.58
N ALA A 116 3.08 11.97 -15.67
CA ALA A 116 2.10 10.89 -15.80
C ALA A 116 2.49 9.68 -14.96
N ILE A 117 1.64 9.28 -13.99
CA ILE A 117 1.93 8.09 -13.17
C ILE A 117 2.03 6.82 -14.05
N GLY A 118 3.12 6.09 -13.93
CA GLY A 118 3.29 4.74 -14.49
C GLY A 118 2.64 3.71 -13.58
N TYR A 119 1.34 3.49 -13.77
CA TYR A 119 0.55 2.56 -12.96
C TYR A 119 0.09 1.37 -13.79
N GLU A 120 0.35 0.16 -13.29
CA GLU A 120 -0.16 -1.08 -13.87
C GLU A 120 -1.44 -1.52 -13.15
N THR A 121 -2.54 -1.55 -13.89
CA THR A 121 -3.90 -1.79 -13.35
C THR A 121 -4.12 -3.18 -12.81
N LEU A 122 -3.31 -4.16 -13.22
CA LEU A 122 -3.52 -5.57 -12.92
C LEU A 122 -2.92 -6.00 -11.58
N ASN A 123 -1.77 -5.46 -11.21
CA ASN A 123 -1.03 -5.85 -10.01
C ASN A 123 -0.96 -4.76 -8.94
N GLY A 124 -1.50 -3.56 -9.20
CA GLY A 124 -1.53 -2.49 -8.20
C GLY A 124 -0.18 -1.79 -8.00
N VAL A 125 0.83 -2.06 -8.84
CA VAL A 125 2.18 -1.53 -8.69
C VAL A 125 2.34 -0.25 -9.52
N SER A 126 2.98 0.76 -8.92
CA SER A 126 3.42 1.96 -9.62
C SER A 126 4.93 1.94 -9.76
N GLY A 127 5.43 2.09 -10.99
CA GLY A 127 6.86 2.25 -11.27
C GLY A 127 7.37 3.68 -11.01
N GLY A 128 6.50 4.62 -10.64
CA GLY A 128 6.80 6.04 -10.49
C GLY A 128 5.98 6.91 -11.44
N ALA A 129 6.55 8.03 -11.90
CA ALA A 129 5.94 8.91 -12.88
C ALA A 129 6.88 9.12 -14.08
N TYR A 130 6.29 9.18 -15.27
CA TYR A 130 6.94 9.62 -16.49
C TYR A 130 6.89 11.15 -16.57
N VAL A 131 7.92 11.74 -17.17
CA VAL A 131 8.03 13.18 -17.42
C VAL A 131 7.97 13.41 -18.92
N ALA A 132 7.11 14.33 -19.37
CA ALA A 132 6.99 14.73 -20.76
C ALA A 132 8.06 15.77 -21.10
N ASP A 133 8.79 15.58 -22.20
CA ASP A 133 9.89 16.46 -22.62
C ASP A 133 9.42 17.88 -23.00
N ASP A 134 8.18 17.99 -23.47
CA ASP A 134 7.53 19.25 -23.83
C ASP A 134 6.78 19.92 -22.65
N GLY A 135 6.84 19.30 -21.46
CA GLY A 135 6.22 19.80 -20.25
C GLY A 135 4.70 19.64 -20.18
N VAL A 136 4.07 18.97 -21.15
CA VAL A 136 2.61 18.77 -21.16
C VAL A 136 2.25 17.35 -21.57
N TRP A 137 1.39 16.68 -20.79
CA TRP A 137 0.88 15.37 -21.17
C TRP A 137 -0.64 15.44 -21.42
N GLN A 138 -1.18 14.71 -22.40
CA GLN A 138 -2.63 14.62 -22.59
C GLN A 138 -3.07 13.19 -22.90
N TYR A 139 -4.24 12.82 -22.36
CA TYR A 139 -4.87 11.55 -22.72
C TYR A 139 -5.31 11.57 -24.17
N SER A 140 -5.22 10.42 -24.84
CA SER A 140 -5.78 10.26 -26.18
C SER A 140 -7.31 10.46 -26.18
N ASP A 141 -7.86 10.87 -27.32
CA ASP A 141 -9.30 11.06 -27.49
C ASP A 141 -10.11 9.82 -27.13
N LYS A 142 -9.58 8.63 -27.41
CA LYS A 142 -10.19 7.35 -27.02
C LYS A 142 -10.31 7.22 -25.50
N MET A 143 -9.26 7.58 -24.76
CA MET A 143 -9.28 7.55 -23.29
C MET A 143 -10.22 8.61 -22.72
N VAL A 144 -10.28 9.79 -23.33
CA VAL A 144 -11.24 10.84 -22.95
C VAL A 144 -12.68 10.37 -23.19
N ALA A 145 -12.97 9.77 -24.34
CA ALA A 145 -14.29 9.21 -24.65
C ALA A 145 -14.68 8.08 -23.68
N TYR A 146 -13.73 7.20 -23.34
CA TYR A 146 -13.95 6.15 -22.34
C TYR A 146 -14.26 6.76 -20.96
N ALA A 147 -13.53 7.79 -20.52
CA ALA A 147 -13.80 8.47 -19.26
C ALA A 147 -15.18 9.15 -19.23
N LYS A 148 -15.62 9.75 -20.35
CA LYS A 148 -16.98 10.30 -20.48
C LYS A 148 -18.04 9.19 -20.33
N LYS A 149 -17.86 8.07 -21.03
CA LYS A 149 -18.79 6.91 -20.97
C LYS A 149 -18.94 6.37 -19.54
N ASN A 150 -17.87 6.40 -18.75
CA ASN A 150 -17.87 5.91 -17.36
C ASN A 150 -18.21 7.01 -16.33
N GLY A 151 -18.59 8.21 -16.76
CA GLY A 151 -19.00 9.30 -15.85
C GLY A 151 -17.86 9.89 -15.00
N TRP A 152 -16.60 9.67 -15.38
CA TRP A 152 -15.44 10.16 -14.62
C TRP A 152 -15.13 11.64 -14.87
N LEU A 153 -15.70 12.18 -15.92
CA LEU A 153 -15.66 13.59 -16.24
C LEU A 153 -16.99 14.20 -15.79
N LYS A 154 -16.97 15.05 -14.76
CA LYS A 154 -18.15 15.89 -14.49
C LYS A 154 -18.40 16.71 -15.75
N LEU A 155 -19.60 16.57 -16.32
CA LEU A 155 -20.13 17.58 -17.23
C LEU A 155 -20.07 18.88 -16.44
N VAL A 156 -19.22 19.83 -16.88
CA VAL A 156 -19.45 21.22 -16.52
C VAL A 156 -20.78 21.53 -17.18
N ILE A 157 -21.87 21.44 -16.42
CA ILE A 157 -23.12 22.08 -16.82
C ILE A 157 -22.78 23.55 -16.71
N CYS A 158 -22.45 24.17 -17.84
CA CYS A 158 -22.42 25.62 -17.92
C CYS A 158 -23.87 26.08 -17.67
N GLU A 159 -24.10 26.77 -16.56
CA GLU A 159 -25.20 27.73 -16.45
C GLU A 159 -24.84 29.00 -17.24
#